data_AF-A0A838PZG4-F1
#
_entry.id   AF-A0A838PZG4-F1
#
_cell.length_a   1.000
_cell.length_b   1.000
_cell.length_c   1.000
_cell.angle_alpha   90.00
_cell.angle_beta   90.00
_cell.angle_gamma   90.00
#
_symmetry.space_group_name_H-M   'P 1'
#
loop_
_entity.id
_entity.type
_entity.pdbx_description
1 polymer ?
#
loop_
_entity_poly.entity_id
_entity_poly.type
_entity_poly.pdbx_seq_one_letter_code
_entity_poly.pdbx_strand_id
1 'polypeptide(L)' 'MLATSHRLADEINSLLIATLSRPYWARTVVEDYAGREPQRFAARSQRMRRVRGYARTFYKPLALTESELTQALNAYRP' A
#
# COMPACT_ATOMS: atom_id res chain seq x y z
N MET A 1 -15.21 -14.96 -20.74
CA MET A 1 -15.67 -14.52 -19.39
C MET A 1 -14.61 -13.80 -18.55
N LEU A 2 -13.30 -13.90 -18.85
CA LEU A 2 -12.25 -13.20 -18.08
C LEU A 2 -12.19 -11.68 -18.32
N ALA A 3 -12.53 -11.22 -19.54
CA ALA A 3 -12.40 -9.81 -19.92
C ALA A 3 -13.34 -8.88 -19.14
N THR A 4 -14.56 -9.33 -18.81
CA THR A 4 -15.53 -8.56 -18.02
C THR A 4 -15.10 -8.45 -16.56
N SER A 5 -14.54 -9.51 -15.97
CA SER A 5 -14.06 -9.49 -14.58
C SER A 5 -12.85 -8.58 -14.39
N HIS A 6 -11.92 -8.54 -15.34
CA HIS A 6 -10.78 -7.61 -15.31
C HIS A 6 -11.25 -6.14 -15.36
N ARG A 7 -12.20 -5.83 -16.25
CA ARG A 7 -12.75 -4.48 -16.38
C ARG A 7 -13.47 -4.01 -15.11
N LEU A 8 -14.24 -4.90 -14.48
CA LEU A 8 -14.90 -4.64 -13.19
C LEU A 8 -13.89 -4.37 -12.06
N ALA A 9 -12.79 -5.14 -12.02
CA ALA A 9 -11.75 -4.92 -11.02
C ALA A 9 -11.05 -3.56 -11.20
N ASP A 10 -10.79 -3.16 -12.44
CA ASP A 10 -10.19 -1.85 -12.75
C ASP A 10 -11.13 -0.68 -12.41
N GLU A 11 -12.44 -0.82 -12.67
CA GLU A 11 -13.46 0.17 -12.31
C GLU A 11 -13.63 0.30 -10.79
N ILE A 12 -13.70 -0.82 -10.06
CA ILE A 12 -13.77 -0.83 -8.59
C ILE A 12 -12.50 -0.22 -7.99
N ASN A 13 -11.33 -0.59 -8.48
CA ASN A 13 -10.07 -0.02 -8.01
C ASN A 13 -10.03 1.49 -8.25
N SER A 14 -10.48 1.96 -9.41
CA SER A 14 -10.52 3.39 -9.72
C SER A 14 -11.48 4.15 -8.78
N LEU A 15 -12.65 3.58 -8.49
CA LEU A 15 -13.61 4.15 -7.53
C LEU A 15 -13.08 4.17 -6.09
N LEU A 16 -12.43 3.09 -5.64
CA LEU A 16 -11.82 3.01 -4.31
C LEU A 16 -10.67 4.00 -4.15
N ILE A 17 -9.84 4.16 -5.19
CA ILE A 17 -8.77 5.17 -5.22
C ILE A 17 -9.36 6.58 -5.10
N ALA A 18 -10.48 6.85 -5.77
CA ALA A 18 -11.13 8.17 -5.74
C ALA A 18 -11.86 8.48 -4.42
N THR A 19 -12.34 7.45 -3.71
CA THR A 19 -13.16 7.61 -2.50
C THR A 19 -12.35 7.59 -1.22
N LEU A 20 -11.25 6.85 -1.17
CA LEU A 20 -10.44 6.71 0.03
C LEU A 20 -9.26 7.69 0.06
N SER A 21 -9.03 8.28 1.23
CA SER A 21 -7.96 9.26 1.41
C SER A 21 -6.57 8.64 1.22
N ARG A 22 -5.60 9.44 0.76
CA ARG A 22 -4.20 9.00 0.62
C ARG A 22 -3.58 8.47 1.93
N PRO A 23 -3.84 9.09 3.11
CA PRO A 23 -3.39 8.54 4.40
C PRO A 23 -3.96 7.14 4.72
N TYR A 24 -5.19 6.87 4.31
CA TYR A 24 -5.78 5.54 4.47
C TYR A 24 -4.99 4.51 3.67
N TRP A 25 -4.75 4.78 2.39
CA TRP A 25 -3.97 3.90 1.52
C TRP A 25 -2.54 3.69 2.00
N ALA A 26 -1.87 4.76 2.47
CA ALA A 26 -0.53 4.64 3.03
C ALA A 26 -0.50 3.72 4.25
N ARG A 27 -1.54 3.76 5.09
CA ARG A 27 -1.70 2.84 6.22
C ARG A 27 -1.93 1.40 5.76
N THR A 28 -2.87 1.19 4.83
CA THR A 28 -3.16 -0.13 4.27
C THR A 28 -1.90 -0.79 3.70
N VAL A 29 -1.09 -0.05 2.96
CA VAL A 29 0.19 -0.55 2.42
C VAL A 29 1.14 -1.01 3.53
N VAL A 30 1.24 -0.25 4.62
CA VAL A 30 2.12 -0.59 5.75
C VAL A 30 1.60 -1.81 6.50
N GLU A 31 0.31 -1.87 6.78
CA GLU A 31 -0.36 -3.00 7.46
C GLU A 31 -0.25 -4.29 6.64
N ASP A 32 -0.54 -4.22 5.33
CA ASP A 32 -0.46 -5.35 4.41
C ASP A 32 0.98 -5.88 4.31
N TYR A 33 1.96 -4.98 4.17
CA TYR A 33 3.37 -5.39 4.16
C TYR A 33 3.82 -6.00 5.51
N ALA A 34 3.36 -5.45 6.64
CA ALA A 34 3.66 -5.98 7.96
C ALA A 34 3.05 -7.36 8.20
N GLY A 35 1.82 -7.59 7.75
CA GLY A 35 1.13 -8.88 7.84
C GLY A 35 1.73 -9.95 6.92
N ARG A 36 2.15 -9.56 5.71
CA ARG A 36 2.69 -10.49 4.71
C ARG A 36 4.13 -10.92 4.99
N GLU A 37 4.96 -10.00 5.50
CA GLU A 37 6.40 -10.18 5.66
C GLU A 37 6.90 -9.72 7.06
N PRO A 38 6.37 -10.29 8.16
CA PRO A 38 6.57 -9.77 9.52
C PRO A 38 8.04 -9.76 9.95
N GLN A 39 8.81 -10.80 9.62
CA GLN A 39 10.24 -10.88 9.92
C GLN A 39 11.04 -9.76 9.21
N ARG A 40 10.66 -9.46 7.96
CA ARG A 40 11.30 -8.42 7.16
C ARG A 40 10.88 -7.02 7.59
N PHE A 41 9.65 -6.88 8.09
CA PHE A 41 9.13 -5.65 8.65
C PHE A 41 9.82 -5.28 9.98
N ALA A 42 10.20 -6.26 10.79
CA ALA A 42 10.90 -6.04 12.06
C ALA A 42 12.24 -5.27 11.87
N ALA A 43 12.92 -5.44 10.74
CA ALA A 43 14.19 -4.77 10.40
C ALA A 43 14.00 -3.26 10.11
N ARG A 44 13.99 -2.43 11.17
CA ARG A 44 13.72 -0.98 11.11
C ARG A 44 14.54 -0.22 10.06
N SER A 45 15.84 -0.50 9.94
CA SER A 45 16.74 0.19 9.01
C SER A 45 16.37 0.00 7.52
N GLN A 46 15.76 -1.14 7.17
CA GLN A 46 15.36 -1.45 5.78
C GLN A 46 13.86 -1.32 5.54
N ARG A 47 13.06 -1.14 6.60
CA ARG A 47 11.59 -1.14 6.56
C ARG A 47 11.04 -0.16 5.53
N MET A 48 11.48 1.10 5.58
CA MET A 48 11.04 2.13 4.64
C MET A 48 11.29 1.73 3.18
N ARG A 49 12.52 1.34 2.85
CA ARG A 49 12.90 0.94 1.49
C ARG A 49 12.03 -0.22 0.98
N ARG A 50 11.74 -1.19 1.86
CA ARG A 50 10.95 -2.38 1.52
C ARG A 50 9.47 -2.04 1.32
N VAL A 51 8.89 -1.26 2.23
CA VAL A 51 7.51 -0.75 2.12
C VAL A 51 7.34 0.06 0.85
N ARG A 52 8.30 0.94 0.52
CA ARG A 52 8.30 1.71 -0.73
C ARG A 52 8.35 0.81 -1.96
N GLY A 53 9.17 -0.24 -1.93
CA GLY A 53 9.22 -1.25 -2.99
C GLY A 53 7.89 -1.98 -3.15
N TYR A 54 7.30 -2.40 -2.02
CA TYR A 54 6.00 -3.06 -1.99
C TYR A 54 4.88 -2.17 -2.57
N ALA A 55 4.82 -0.91 -2.14
CA ALA A 55 3.88 0.09 -2.66
C ALA A 55 4.01 0.26 -4.18
N ARG A 56 5.24 0.34 -4.69
CA ARG A 56 5.50 0.48 -6.14
C ARG A 56 5.07 -0.74 -6.96
N THR A 57 5.14 -1.94 -6.38
CA THR A 57 4.79 -3.18 -7.08
C THR A 57 3.28 -3.44 -7.06
N PHE A 58 2.64 -3.31 -5.90
CA PHE A 58 1.24 -3.74 -5.72
C PHE A 58 0.23 -2.58 -5.66
N TYR A 59 0.70 -1.36 -5.37
CA TYR A 59 -0.12 -0.17 -5.17
C TYR A 59 0.30 0.96 -6.14
N LYS A 60 0.89 0.60 -7.29
CA LYS A 60 1.43 1.54 -8.29
C LYS A 60 0.47 2.69 -8.65
N PRO A 61 -0.84 2.46 -8.90
CA PRO A 61 -1.75 3.53 -9.31
C PRO A 61 -1.95 4.63 -8.26
N LEU A 62 -1.72 4.34 -6.97
CA LEU A 62 -1.90 5.30 -5.89
C LEU A 62 -0.78 6.35 -5.84
N ALA A 63 0.38 6.03 -6.43
CA ALA A 63 1.56 6.89 -6.45
C ALA A 63 1.86 7.52 -5.07
N LEU A 64 1.88 6.69 -4.02
CA LEU A 64 2.16 7.15 -2.66
C LEU A 64 3.58 7.67 -2.55
N THR A 65 3.74 8.82 -1.92
CA THR A 65 5.01 9.48 -1.70
C THR A 65 5.75 8.85 -0.52
N GLU A 66 7.06 9.07 -0.47
CA GLU A 66 7.87 8.60 0.66
C GLU A 66 7.44 9.25 1.98
N SER A 67 7.02 10.52 1.97
CA SER A 67 6.50 11.22 3.15
C SER A 67 5.23 10.55 3.69
N GLU A 68 4.28 10.19 2.82
CA GLU A 68 3.03 9.52 3.22
C GLU A 68 3.30 8.15 3.84
N LEU A 69 4.19 7.36 3.22
CA LEU A 69 4.61 6.07 3.77
C LEU A 69 5.38 6.23 5.08
N THR A 70 6.17 7.30 5.23
CA THR A 70 6.90 7.60 6.47
C THR A 70 5.93 7.91 7.61
N GLN A 71 4.96 8.76 7.34
CA GLN A 71 3.91 9.12 8.30
C GLN A 71 3.12 7.88 8.73
N ALA A 72 2.71 7.04 7.78
CA ALA A 72 2.02 5.78 8.07
C ALA A 72 2.90 4.83 8.90
N LEU A 73 4.19 4.71 8.60
CA LEU A 73 5.12 3.86 9.36
C LEU A 73 5.34 4.35 10.80
N ASN A 74 5.39 5.67 11.00
CA ASN A 74 5.53 6.25 12.33
C ASN A 74 4.24 6.09 13.16
N ALA A 75 3.09 6.14 12.48
CA ALA A 75 1.76 5.94 13.07
C ALA A 75 1.44 4.45 13.31
N TYR A 76 2.12 3.52 12.63
CA TYR A 76 1.86 2.09 12.76
C TYR A 76 2.09 1.60 14.19
N ARG A 77 1.11 0.88 14.72
CA ARG A 77 1.14 0.19 16.01
C ARG A 77 0.69 -1.26 15.75
N PRO A 78 1.54 -2.26 16.06
CA PRO A 78 1.20 -3.68 15.86
C PRO A 78 0.10 -4.14 16.81
#